data_AF-A0A942IU26-F1
#
_entry.id   AF-A0A942IU26-F1
#
_cell.length_a   1.000
_cell.length_b   1.000
_cell.length_c   1.000
_cell.angle_alpha   90.00
_cell.angle_beta   90.00
_cell.angle_gamma   90.00
#
_symmetry.space_group_name_H-M   'P 1'
#
loop_
_entity.id
_entity.type
_entity.pdbx_description
1 polymer ?
#
loop_
_entity_poly.entity_id
_entity_poly.type
_entity_poly.pdbx_seq_one_letter_code
_entity_poly.pdbx_strand_id
1 'polypeptide(L)'
;MIDEAFYYLSDILSGIDTDHFFVENEVQGIKSNIEEITMETPVELDIINDGGVHIGLVSPLYRLEVTQMPVFHQCKITFQRNP
;
A
#
# COMPACT_ATOMS: atom_id res chain seq x y z
N MET A 1 2.90 -18.30 -14.62
CA MET A 1 1.78 -17.52 -15.17
C MET A 1 1.46 -16.49 -14.11
N ILE A 2 1.52 -15.21 -14.46
CA ILE A 2 1.27 -14.12 -13.50
C ILE A 2 -0.24 -14.03 -13.31
N ASP A 3 -0.70 -13.95 -12.06
CA ASP A 3 -2.11 -13.67 -11.77
C ASP A 3 -2.45 -12.28 -12.32
N GLU A 4 -3.56 -12.13 -13.02
CA GLU A 4 -4.00 -10.83 -13.56
C GLU A 4 -4.25 -9.79 -12.45
N ALA A 5 -4.47 -10.24 -11.22
CA ALA A 5 -4.63 -9.40 -10.05
C ALA A 5 -3.30 -9.12 -9.30
N PHE A 6 -2.16 -9.59 -9.81
CA PHE A 6 -0.84 -9.28 -9.24
C PHE A 6 -0.43 -7.85 -9.56
N TYR A 7 -0.19 -7.07 -8.52
CA TYR A 7 0.38 -5.73 -8.62
C TYR A 7 1.80 -5.73 -8.10
N TYR A 8 2.74 -5.23 -8.90
CA TYR A 8 4.10 -5.03 -8.43
C TYR A 8 4.12 -4.01 -7.29
N LEU A 9 4.91 -4.29 -6.25
CA LEU A 9 5.04 -3.37 -5.12
C LEU A 9 5.56 -1.99 -5.56
N SER A 10 6.44 -1.94 -6.58
CA SER A 10 6.92 -0.69 -7.17
C SER A 10 5.79 0.19 -7.70
N ASP A 11 4.80 -0.41 -8.33
CA ASP A 11 3.71 0.31 -8.99
C ASP A 11 2.77 0.88 -7.94
N ILE A 12 2.49 0.09 -6.89
CA ILE A 12 1.72 0.53 -5.71
C ILE A 12 2.40 1.72 -5.04
N LEU A 13 3.71 1.63 -4.80
CA LEU A 13 4.47 2.72 -4.18
C LEU A 13 4.54 3.97 -5.06
N SER A 14 4.58 3.81 -6.39
CA SER A 14 4.64 4.94 -7.32
C SER A 14 3.36 5.78 -7.36
N GLY A 15 2.22 5.19 -6.99
CA GLY A 15 0.93 5.91 -6.93
C GLY A 15 0.74 6.72 -5.64
N ILE A 16 1.68 6.64 -4.70
CA ILE A 16 1.58 7.33 -3.42
C ILE A 16 2.24 8.70 -3.57
N ASP A 17 1.40 9.74 -3.55
CA ASP A 17 1.84 11.13 -3.53
C ASP A 17 2.45 11.46 -2.16
N THR A 18 3.78 11.57 -2.12
CA THR A 18 4.54 11.94 -0.94
C THR A 18 4.89 13.43 -0.91
N ASP A 19 4.44 14.24 -1.86
CA ASP A 19 4.82 15.66 -1.93
C ASP A 19 3.83 16.55 -1.14
N HIS A 20 2.65 16.03 -0.85
CA HIS A 20 1.55 16.75 -0.20
C HIS A 20 1.38 16.37 1.29
N PHE A 21 2.46 16.48 2.06
CA PHE A 21 2.43 16.37 3.53
C PHE A 21 1.84 17.60 4.23
N PHE A 22 0.98 18.39 3.58
CA PHE A 22 0.33 19.52 4.22
C PHE A 22 -1.12 19.68 3.77
N VAL A 23 -1.96 20.09 4.71
CA VAL A 23 -3.35 20.45 4.48
C VAL A 23 -3.50 21.93 4.78
N GLU A 24 -3.94 22.71 3.79
CA GLU A 24 -4.15 24.15 3.93
C GLU A 24 -5.64 24.48 3.90
N ASN A 25 -6.10 25.23 4.91
CA ASN A 25 -7.40 25.90 4.89
C ASN A 25 -7.15 27.39 4.64
N GLU A 26 -7.23 27.79 3.37
CA GLU A 26 -6.96 29.17 2.93
C GLU A 26 -7.90 30.21 3.57
N VAL A 27 -9.15 29.82 3.84
CA VAL A 27 -10.17 30.73 4.42
C VAL A 27 -9.85 31.09 5.86
N GLN A 28 -9.27 30.15 6.61
CA GLN A 28 -8.93 30.34 8.03
C GLN A 28 -7.43 30.61 8.25
N GLY A 29 -6.61 30.55 7.20
CA GLY A 29 -5.15 30.71 7.29
C GLY A 29 -4.44 29.59 8.07
N ILE A 30 -5.05 28.42 8.17
CA ILE A 30 -4.51 27.28 8.92
C ILE A 30 -3.71 26.38 7.98
N LYS A 31 -2.46 26.08 8.35
CA LYS A 31 -1.63 25.08 7.69
C LYS A 31 -1.31 23.96 8.67
N SER A 32 -1.67 22.73 8.31
CA SER A 32 -1.32 21.53 9.06
C SER A 32 -0.25 20.76 8.30
N ASN A 33 0.82 20.35 9.00
CA ASN A 33 1.83 19.45 8.44
C ASN A 33 1.51 18.02 8.88
N ILE A 34 1.59 17.09 7.94
CA ILE A 34 1.51 15.65 8.18
C ILE A 34 2.95 15.18 8.38
N GLU A 35 3.24 14.60 9.54
CA GLU A 35 4.59 14.09 9.85
C GLU A 35 4.74 12.61 9.49
N GLU A 36 3.65 11.85 9.60
CA GLU A 36 3.62 10.42 9.35
C GLU A 36 2.29 9.96 8.74
N ILE A 37 2.37 9.06 7.76
CA ILE A 37 1.23 8.32 7.23
C ILE A 37 1.53 6.82 7.38
N THR A 38 0.65 6.10 8.06
CA THR A 38 0.71 4.63 8.17
C THR A 38 -0.50 4.01 7.49
N MET A 39 -0.24 3.09 6.56
CA MET A 39 -1.24 2.28 5.88
C MET A 39 -1.04 0.82 6.22
N GLU A 40 -2.14 0.14 6.55
CA GLU A 40 -2.16 -1.29 6.85
C GLU A 40 -3.26 -1.95 6.03
N THR A 41 -2.91 -2.95 5.22
CA THR A 41 -3.86 -3.66 4.37
C THR A 41 -3.60 -5.16 4.35
N PRO A 42 -4.64 -6.01 4.45
CA PRO A 42 -4.51 -7.44 4.26
C PRO A 42 -4.24 -7.74 2.79
N VAL A 43 -3.19 -8.48 2.51
CA VAL A 43 -2.74 -8.78 1.16
C VAL A 43 -2.23 -10.21 1.07
N GLU A 44 -2.33 -10.80 -0.11
CA GLU A 44 -1.54 -11.97 -0.45
C GLU A 44 -0.21 -11.51 -1.05
N LEU A 45 0.90 -11.83 -0.37
CA LEU A 45 2.24 -11.56 -0.87
C LEU A 45 2.65 -12.69 -1.81
N ASP A 46 3.05 -12.33 -3.02
CA ASP A 46 3.53 -13.29 -4.01
C ASP A 46 4.90 -12.89 -4.56
N ILE A 47 5.69 -13.89 -4.95
CA ILE A 47 7.05 -13.75 -5.45
C ILE A 47 7.14 -14.39 -6.83
N ILE A 48 7.44 -13.58 -7.83
CA ILE A 48 7.61 -14.03 -9.21
C ILE A 48 9.10 -14.04 -9.54
N ASN A 49 9.58 -15.15 -10.12
CA ASN A 49 10.96 -15.30 -10.56
C ASN A 49 11.00 -15.53 -12.08
N ASP A 50 11.10 -14.44 -12.85
CA ASP A 50 11.17 -14.45 -14.32
C ASP A 50 12.36 -13.62 -14.81
N GLY A 51 13.58 -14.14 -14.61
CA GLY A 51 14.82 -13.41 -14.90
C GLY A 51 15.19 -12.35 -13.84
N GLY A 52 14.38 -12.23 -12.80
CA GLY A 52 14.57 -11.37 -11.62
C GLY A 52 13.56 -11.74 -10.53
N VAL A 53 13.86 -11.39 -9.27
CA VAL A 53 12.93 -11.60 -8.15
C VAL A 53 12.05 -10.37 -8.02
N HIS A 54 10.75 -10.56 -8.25
CA HIS A 54 9.75 -9.51 -8.10
C HIS A 54 8.85 -9.81 -6.91
N ILE A 55 8.62 -8.79 -6.09
CA ILE A 55 7.70 -8.85 -4.96
C ILE A 55 6.48 -8.01 -5.32
N GLY A 56 5.31 -8.57 -5.11
CA GLY A 56 4.06 -7.87 -5.33
C GLY A 56 2.95 -8.40 -4.45
N LEU A 57 1.79 -7.82 -4.66
CA LEU A 57 0.61 -8.01 -3.85
C LEU A 57 -0.54 -8.43 -4.76
N VAL A 58 -1.26 -9.47 -4.36
CA VAL A 58 -2.57 -9.77 -4.90
C VAL A 58 -3.60 -9.25 -3.91
N SER A 59 -4.44 -8.33 -4.38
CA SER A 59 -5.55 -7.85 -3.55
C SER A 59 -6.50 -9.02 -3.31
N PRO A 60 -6.98 -9.26 -2.07
CA PRO A 60 -8.02 -10.25 -1.84
C PRO A 60 -9.27 -9.85 -2.64
N LEU A 61 -9.54 -10.56 -3.74
CA LEU A 61 -10.59 -10.24 -4.71
C LEU A 61 -12.02 -10.45 -4.16
N TYR A 62 -12.16 -10.98 -2.94
CA TYR A 62 -13.46 -11.30 -2.35
C TYR A 62 -13.40 -11.33 -0.82
N ARG A 63 -14.39 -10.70 -0.19
CA ARG A 63 -14.74 -10.98 1.21
C ARG A 63 -15.60 -12.23 1.22
N LEU A 64 -14.98 -13.39 1.35
CA LEU A 64 -15.69 -14.66 1.51
C LEU A 64 -15.91 -14.94 3.00
N GLU A 65 -17.15 -15.18 3.42
CA GLU A 65 -17.39 -15.74 4.77
C GLU A 65 -16.94 -17.21 4.75
N VAL A 66 -15.71 -17.43 5.20
CA VAL A 66 -15.11 -18.74 5.31
C VAL A 66 -15.04 -19.16 6.77
N THR A 67 -15.17 -20.46 7.01
CA THR A 67 -15.05 -21.06 8.36
C THR A 67 -13.63 -20.90 8.91
N GLN A 68 -12.64 -20.66 8.04
CA GLN A 68 -11.26 -20.34 8.38
C GLN A 68 -10.75 -19.25 7.43
N MET A 69 -10.29 -18.12 7.98
CA MET A 69 -9.68 -17.04 7.19
C MET A 69 -8.44 -17.55 6.45
N PRO A 70 -8.24 -17.20 5.16
CA PRO A 70 -6.98 -17.44 4.47
C PRO A 70 -5.82 -16.77 5.23
N VAL A 71 -4.62 -17.34 5.13
CA VAL A 71 -3.42 -16.72 5.69
C VAL A 71 -3.06 -15.50 4.83
N PHE A 72 -3.65 -14.35 5.17
CA PHE A 72 -3.22 -13.08 4.63
C PHE A 72 -1.95 -12.62 5.36
N HIS A 73 -1.06 -12.00 4.60
CA HIS A 73 0.01 -11.22 5.18
C HIS A 73 -0.52 -9.81 5.46
N GLN A 74 -0.07 -9.21 6.56
CA GLN A 74 -0.35 -7.82 6.85
C GLN A 74 0.81 -6.99 6.31
N CYS A 75 0.55 -6.20 5.26
CA CYS A 75 1.52 -5.23 4.78
C CYS A 75 1.30 -3.92 5.54
N LYS A 76 2.35 -3.44 6.20
CA LYS A 76 2.40 -2.12 6.84
C LYS A 76 3.40 -1.26 6.08
N ILE A 77 2.93 -0.13 5.57
CA ILE A 77 3.76 0.86 4.89
C ILE A 77 3.67 2.16 5.70
N THR A 78 4.83 2.67 6.12
CA THR A 78 4.93 3.89 6.88
C THR A 78 5.77 4.90 6.10
N PHE A 79 5.18 6.06 5.84
CA PHE A 79 5.84 7.22 5.25
C PHE A 79 6.13 8.22 6.35
N GLN A 80 7.40 8.57 6.50
CA GLN A 80 7.84 9.57 7.48
C GLN A 80 8.50 10.71 6.74
N ARG A 81 8.16 11.93 7.16
CA ARG A 81 8.85 13.12 6.69
C ARG A 81 10.30 13.07 7.19
N ASN A 82 11.26 13.05 6.29
CA ASN A 82 12.66 13.22 6.67
C ASN A 82 12.88 14.69 7.12
N PRO A 83 13.62 14.92 8.21
CA PRO A 83 13.88 16.25 8.75
C PRO A 83 14.66 17.17 7.80
#